data_AF-A0A9W7CIA2-F1
#
_entry.id   AF-A0A9W7CIA2-F1
#
_cell.length_a   1.000
_cell.length_b   1.000
_cell.length_c   1.000
_cell.angle_alpha   90.00
_cell.angle_beta   90.00
_cell.angle_gamma   90.00
#
_symmetry.space_group_name_H-M   'P 1'
#
loop_
_entity.id
_entity.type
_entity.pdbx_description
1 polymer ?
#
loop_
_entity_poly.entity_id
_entity_poly.type
_entity_poly.pdbx_seq_one_letter_code
_entity_poly.pdbx_strand_id
1 'polypeptide(L)'
;MNTRGAVFLYHKELASSQAINQVIESATSLVVIKLLQEDKNVSDESVVAAFRKAFSRGRQYVNNKSDDEQLEIVKFLYKLDRIPPTVNGEAFAVPAGNRDMELINCLREDSRISFGAVNDAFLSAARHGNGEVMKLLYDVKLISPSTLFRAFTKTSSYEYHFVVEEAVKYLCANGYVSHEIRAKAFIFGAKRGWTWAMSKFTESEGGNGHLMN
;
A
#
# COMPACT_ATOMS: atom_id res chain seq x y z
N MET A 1 20.94 -17.07 -5.62
CA MET A 1 21.34 -18.26 -6.40
C MET A 1 21.10 -17.98 -7.88
N ASN A 2 21.98 -18.35 -8.81
CA ASN A 2 21.73 -18.11 -10.23
C ASN A 2 20.66 -19.10 -10.76
N THR A 3 19.86 -18.67 -11.74
CA THR A 3 18.75 -19.44 -12.33
C THR A 3 19.16 -20.84 -12.78
N ARG A 4 20.38 -21.00 -13.32
CA ARG A 4 20.87 -22.29 -13.83
C ARG A 4 21.17 -23.29 -12.73
N GLY A 5 21.73 -22.85 -11.60
CA GLY A 5 22.00 -23.70 -10.44
C GLY A 5 20.72 -24.20 -9.78
N ALA A 6 19.69 -23.35 -9.70
CA ALA A 6 18.37 -23.72 -9.16
C ALA A 6 17.72 -24.82 -10.01
N VAL A 7 17.65 -24.58 -11.32
CA VAL A 7 17.07 -25.51 -12.29
C VAL A 7 17.84 -26.84 -12.32
N PHE A 8 19.18 -26.79 -12.23
CA PHE A 8 20.01 -27.98 -12.22
C PHE A 8 19.76 -28.86 -10.98
N LEU A 9 19.74 -28.27 -9.78
CA LEU A 9 19.50 -29.02 -8.54
C LEU A 9 18.08 -29.61 -8.50
N TYR A 10 17.10 -28.85 -9.01
CA TYR A 10 15.72 -29.29 -9.15
C TYR A 10 15.61 -30.54 -10.04
N HIS A 11 16.15 -30.49 -11.26
CA HIS A 11 16.04 -31.60 -12.22
C HIS A 11 16.79 -32.88 -11.81
N LYS A 12 17.70 -32.80 -10.84
CA LYS A 12 18.43 -33.97 -10.36
C LYS A 12 17.75 -34.67 -9.19
N GLU A 13 16.60 -34.16 -8.71
CA GLU A 13 15.91 -34.64 -7.50
C GLU A 13 16.82 -34.67 -6.25
N LEU A 14 17.92 -33.89 -6.27
CA LEU A 14 18.92 -33.85 -5.21
C LEU A 14 18.59 -32.80 -4.14
N ALA A 15 17.58 -31.97 -4.37
CA ALA A 15 17.21 -30.89 -3.48
C ALA A 15 16.19 -31.38 -2.44
N SER A 16 16.50 -31.19 -1.16
CA SER A 16 15.50 -31.37 -0.09
C SER A 16 14.39 -30.33 -0.21
N SER A 17 13.19 -30.62 0.33
CA SER A 17 12.08 -29.65 0.36
C SER A 17 12.51 -28.32 0.99
N GLN A 18 13.36 -28.36 2.02
CA GLN A 18 13.94 -27.16 2.62
C GLN A 18 14.79 -26.35 1.64
N ALA A 19 15.64 -27.00 0.85
CA ALA A 19 16.45 -26.33 -0.16
C ALA A 19 15.55 -25.71 -1.24
N ILE A 20 14.52 -26.41 -1.71
CA ILE A 20 13.58 -25.89 -2.70
C ILE A 20 12.83 -24.65 -2.17
N ASN A 21 12.36 -24.69 -0.92
CA ASN A 21 11.71 -23.57 -0.24
C ASN A 21 12.65 -22.35 -0.11
N GLN A 22 13.92 -22.54 0.25
CA GLN A 22 14.89 -21.45 0.28
C GLN A 22 15.16 -20.86 -1.11
N VAL A 23 15.12 -21.68 -2.15
CA VAL A 23 15.33 -21.22 -3.52
C VAL A 23 14.16 -20.35 -3.97
N ILE A 24 12.92 -20.76 -3.74
CA ILE A 24 11.75 -19.95 -4.14
C ILE A 24 11.68 -18.64 -3.35
N GLU A 25 11.95 -18.66 -2.04
CA GLU A 25 12.01 -17.46 -1.19
C GLU A 25 13.11 -16.48 -1.63
N SER A 26 14.23 -17.02 -2.12
CA SER A 26 15.36 -16.20 -2.56
C SER A 26 15.28 -15.78 -4.03
N ALA A 27 14.39 -16.38 -4.82
CA ALA A 27 14.30 -16.17 -6.25
C ALA A 27 13.94 -14.73 -6.61
N THR A 28 14.67 -14.20 -7.59
CA THR A 28 14.40 -12.89 -8.19
C THR A 28 14.02 -13.02 -9.66
N SER A 29 13.82 -14.24 -10.15
CA SER A 29 13.48 -14.54 -11.55
C SER A 29 12.12 -15.22 -11.62
N LEU A 30 11.23 -14.65 -12.42
CA LEU A 30 9.88 -15.16 -12.66
C LEU A 30 9.90 -16.59 -13.21
N VAL A 31 10.88 -16.91 -14.05
CA VAL A 31 11.05 -18.26 -14.62
C VAL A 31 11.26 -19.29 -13.51
N VAL A 32 12.10 -18.97 -12.51
CA VAL A 32 12.33 -19.86 -11.36
C VAL A 32 11.08 -19.98 -10.50
N ILE A 33 10.40 -18.87 -10.23
CA ILE A 33 9.14 -18.87 -9.47
C ILE A 33 8.10 -19.76 -10.15
N LYS A 34 7.88 -19.60 -11.47
CA LYS A 34 6.92 -20.40 -12.24
C LYS A 34 7.26 -21.89 -12.24
N LEU A 35 8.54 -22.23 -12.38
CA LEU A 35 8.99 -23.62 -12.38
C LEU A 35 8.76 -24.30 -11.02
N LEU A 36 9.09 -23.61 -9.93
CA LEU A 36 9.09 -24.20 -8.59
C LEU A 36 7.72 -24.16 -7.92
N GLN A 37 6.86 -23.18 -8.22
CA GLN A 37 5.57 -23.03 -7.54
C GLN A 37 4.60 -24.20 -7.75
N GLU A 38 4.78 -24.98 -8.81
CA GLU A 38 3.97 -26.18 -9.10
C GLU A 38 4.49 -27.44 -8.39
N ASP A 39 5.67 -27.38 -7.77
CA ASP A 39 6.25 -28.52 -7.05
C ASP A 39 5.52 -28.73 -5.71
N LYS A 40 5.08 -29.97 -5.48
CA LYS A 40 4.42 -30.42 -4.24
C LYS A 40 5.25 -30.23 -2.96
N ASN A 41 6.56 -30.09 -3.08
CA ASN A 41 7.50 -29.87 -1.99
C ASN A 41 7.64 -28.39 -1.62
N VAL A 42 7.14 -27.47 -2.45
CA VAL A 42 7.09 -26.04 -2.13
C VAL A 42 5.92 -25.78 -1.21
N SER A 43 6.19 -25.21 -0.04
CA SER A 43 5.15 -24.85 0.92
C SER A 43 4.48 -23.52 0.58
N ASP A 44 3.24 -23.33 1.01
CA ASP A 44 2.49 -22.09 0.80
C ASP A 44 3.20 -20.91 1.48
N GLU A 45 3.81 -21.16 2.63
CA GLU A 45 4.59 -20.16 3.37
C GLU A 45 5.77 -19.64 2.54
N SER A 46 6.48 -20.51 1.82
CA SER A 46 7.61 -20.10 0.98
C SER A 46 7.15 -19.33 -0.26
N VAL A 47 5.99 -19.65 -0.84
CA VAL A 47 5.37 -18.84 -1.90
C VAL A 47 4.97 -17.47 -1.38
N VAL A 48 4.33 -17.41 -0.20
CA VAL A 48 3.95 -16.16 0.47
C VAL A 48 5.19 -15.32 0.81
N ALA A 49 6.28 -15.94 1.27
CA ALA A 49 7.53 -15.25 1.57
C ALA A 49 8.19 -14.69 0.31
N ALA A 50 8.21 -15.45 -0.79
CA ALA A 50 8.65 -14.96 -2.09
C ALA A 50 7.80 -13.75 -2.55
N PHE A 51 6.48 -13.84 -2.38
CA PHE A 51 5.54 -12.77 -2.73
C PHE A 51 5.79 -11.51 -1.90
N ARG A 52 5.90 -11.62 -0.57
CA ARG A 52 6.23 -10.51 0.35
C ARG A 52 7.52 -9.82 -0.04
N LYS A 53 8.55 -10.59 -0.35
CA LYS A 53 9.83 -10.06 -0.77
C LYS A 53 9.73 -9.25 -2.06
N ALA A 54 8.92 -9.72 -3.02
CA ALA A 54 8.76 -9.08 -4.31
C ALA A 54 8.12 -7.68 -4.20
N PHE A 55 7.08 -7.51 -3.37
CA PHE A 55 6.43 -6.20 -3.19
C PHE A 55 7.07 -5.32 -2.10
N SER A 56 7.90 -5.88 -1.21
CA SER A 56 8.56 -5.11 -0.14
C SER A 56 9.80 -4.36 -0.62
N ARG A 57 10.35 -4.73 -1.78
CA ARG A 57 11.42 -3.98 -2.43
C ARG A 57 10.85 -2.65 -2.91
N GLY A 58 11.08 -1.59 -2.15
CA GLY A 58 10.76 -0.24 -2.60
C GLY A 58 11.48 0.02 -3.93
N ARG A 59 10.72 0.32 -4.97
CA ARG A 59 11.27 0.67 -6.28
C ARG A 59 11.85 2.07 -6.21
N GLN A 60 13.17 2.17 -6.30
CA GLN A 60 13.91 3.43 -6.11
C GLN A 60 14.16 4.17 -7.43
N TYR A 61 14.15 3.48 -8.57
CA TYR A 61 14.51 4.04 -9.87
C TYR A 61 13.55 3.59 -10.98
N VAL A 62 13.16 4.54 -11.83
CA VAL A 62 12.43 4.27 -13.07
C VAL A 62 13.42 3.66 -14.07
N ASN A 63 13.05 2.56 -14.75
CA ASN A 63 13.86 1.82 -15.75
C ASN A 63 14.94 0.88 -15.18
N ASN A 64 14.69 0.21 -14.06
CA ASN A 64 15.55 -0.89 -13.59
C ASN A 64 14.93 -2.24 -13.97
N LYS A 65 15.63 -3.01 -14.82
CA LYS A 65 15.19 -4.35 -15.24
C LYS A 65 14.88 -5.29 -14.06
N SER A 66 15.61 -5.15 -12.94
CA SER A 66 15.32 -5.94 -11.74
C SER A 66 13.97 -5.60 -11.14
N ASP A 67 13.55 -4.34 -11.22
CA ASP A 67 12.29 -3.85 -10.67
C ASP A 67 11.11 -4.27 -11.55
N ASP A 68 11.30 -4.27 -12.87
CA ASP A 68 10.34 -4.85 -13.84
C ASP A 68 10.10 -6.35 -13.57
N GLU A 69 11.17 -7.12 -13.34
CA GLU A 69 11.08 -8.54 -13.02
C GLU A 69 10.35 -8.76 -11.68
N GLN A 70 10.59 -7.92 -10.67
CA GLN A 70 9.82 -8.00 -9.41
C GLN A 70 8.35 -7.67 -9.61
N LEU A 71 8.02 -6.67 -10.43
CA LEU A 71 6.64 -6.33 -10.76
C LEU A 71 5.92 -7.51 -11.41
N GLU A 72 6.56 -8.20 -12.36
CA GLU A 72 6.00 -9.39 -12.99
C GLU A 72 5.85 -10.57 -12.01
N ILE A 73 6.78 -10.73 -11.06
CA ILE A 73 6.65 -11.72 -9.97
C ILE A 73 5.43 -11.39 -9.10
N VAL A 74 5.23 -10.12 -8.72
CA VAL A 74 4.07 -9.70 -7.92
C VAL A 74 2.78 -9.97 -8.70
N LYS A 75 2.68 -9.55 -9.97
CA LYS A 75 1.50 -9.81 -10.82
C LYS A 75 1.18 -11.30 -10.95
N PHE A 76 2.21 -12.15 -11.06
CA PHE A 76 2.05 -13.59 -11.18
C PHE A 76 1.59 -14.21 -9.86
N LEU A 77 2.35 -14.01 -8.78
CA LEU A 77 2.08 -14.63 -7.48
C LEU A 77 0.75 -14.15 -6.89
N TYR A 78 0.41 -12.87 -7.06
CA TYR A 78 -0.85 -12.30 -6.60
C TYR A 78 -2.07 -13.06 -7.16
N LYS A 79 -1.96 -13.70 -8.34
CA LYS A 79 -3.00 -14.50 -9.00
C LYS A 79 -3.14 -15.94 -8.50
N LEU A 80 -2.25 -16.39 -7.63
CA LEU A 80 -2.30 -17.75 -7.11
C LEU A 80 -3.23 -17.87 -5.91
N ASP A 81 -4.04 -18.92 -5.88
CA ASP A 81 -4.91 -19.26 -4.73
C ASP A 81 -4.10 -19.53 -3.44
N ARG A 82 -2.80 -19.81 -3.60
CA ARG A 82 -1.83 -19.99 -2.51
C ARG A 82 -1.55 -18.69 -1.73
N ILE A 83 -1.95 -17.52 -2.25
CA ILE A 83 -1.78 -16.23 -1.58
C ILE A 83 -3.04 -15.88 -0.78
N PRO A 84 -2.95 -15.79 0.56
CA PRO A 84 -4.09 -15.40 1.38
C PRO A 84 -4.55 -13.96 1.11
N PRO A 85 -5.86 -13.66 1.22
CA PRO A 85 -6.38 -12.30 1.05
C PRO A 85 -5.74 -11.24 1.95
N THR A 86 -5.27 -11.63 3.14
CA THR A 86 -4.53 -10.73 4.05
C THR A 86 -3.21 -10.26 3.45
N VAL A 87 -2.48 -11.15 2.77
CA VAL A 87 -1.21 -10.83 2.09
C VAL A 87 -1.45 -9.99 0.85
N ASN A 88 -2.59 -10.18 0.16
CA ASN A 88 -3.02 -9.30 -0.93
C ASN A 88 -3.21 -7.85 -0.46
N GLY A 89 -3.71 -7.65 0.76
CA GLY A 89 -3.79 -6.32 1.38
C GLY A 89 -2.41 -5.72 1.66
N GLU A 90 -1.48 -6.51 2.20
CA GLU A 90 -0.08 -6.09 2.40
C GLU A 90 0.59 -5.67 1.08
N ALA A 91 0.36 -6.43 0.02
CA ALA A 91 0.91 -6.19 -1.32
C ALA A 91 0.42 -4.87 -1.95
N PHE A 92 -0.67 -4.30 -1.43
CA PHE A 92 -1.14 -2.97 -1.81
C PHE A 92 -0.67 -1.89 -0.83
N ALA A 93 -0.62 -2.19 0.46
CA ALA A 93 -0.29 -1.21 1.49
C ALA A 93 1.21 -0.91 1.63
N VAL A 94 2.08 -1.91 1.45
CA VAL A 94 3.54 -1.72 1.54
C VAL A 94 4.07 -0.84 0.42
N PRO A 95 3.73 -1.07 -0.86
CA PRO A 95 4.18 -0.20 -1.97
C PRO A 95 3.72 1.26 -1.81
N ALA A 96 2.55 1.47 -1.22
CA ALA A 96 2.02 2.81 -0.94
C ALA A 96 2.90 3.60 0.05
N GLY A 97 3.53 2.92 1.00
CA GLY A 97 4.53 3.51 1.91
C GLY A 97 5.91 3.71 1.26
N ASN A 98 6.24 2.91 0.25
CA ASN A 98 7.52 2.96 -0.47
C ASN A 98 7.55 3.92 -1.67
N ARG A 99 6.46 4.65 -1.95
CA ARG A 99 6.29 5.51 -3.15
C ARG A 99 6.29 4.75 -4.47
N ASP A 100 5.96 3.47 -4.43
CA ASP A 100 5.95 2.62 -5.62
C ASP A 100 4.63 2.76 -6.40
N MET A 101 4.53 3.88 -7.11
CA MET A 101 3.33 4.27 -7.88
C MET A 101 2.95 3.27 -8.95
N GLU A 102 3.93 2.62 -9.57
CA GLU A 102 3.68 1.67 -10.64
C GLU A 102 3.00 0.41 -10.10
N LEU A 103 3.36 -0.06 -8.89
CA LEU A 103 2.74 -1.25 -8.33
C LEU A 103 1.32 -0.94 -7.89
N ILE A 104 1.12 0.22 -7.29
CA ILE A 104 -0.21 0.70 -6.91
C ILE A 104 -1.11 0.82 -8.15
N ASN A 105 -0.63 1.44 -9.23
CA ASN A 105 -1.41 1.54 -10.47
C ASN A 105 -1.69 0.19 -11.12
N CYS A 106 -0.78 -0.78 -10.99
CA CYS A 106 -1.00 -2.13 -11.51
C CYS A 106 -2.08 -2.89 -10.73
N LEU A 107 -2.15 -2.73 -9.41
CA LEU A 107 -3.03 -3.51 -8.54
C LEU A 107 -4.36 -2.82 -8.24
N ARG A 108 -4.46 -1.49 -8.35
CA ARG A 108 -5.63 -0.72 -7.90
C ARG A 108 -6.97 -1.10 -8.55
N GLU A 109 -6.95 -1.59 -9.79
CA GLU A 109 -8.16 -2.00 -10.52
C GLU A 109 -8.47 -3.50 -10.33
N ASP A 110 -7.65 -4.23 -9.57
CA ASP A 110 -7.90 -5.64 -9.33
C ASP A 110 -9.02 -5.84 -8.30
N SER A 111 -10.05 -6.59 -8.70
CA SER A 111 -11.23 -6.90 -7.89
C SER A 111 -10.94 -7.55 -6.53
N ARG A 112 -9.73 -8.08 -6.32
CA ARG A 112 -9.31 -8.71 -5.05
C ARG A 112 -8.80 -7.69 -4.04
N ILE A 113 -8.60 -6.44 -4.42
CA ILE A 113 -8.32 -5.34 -3.50
C ILE A 113 -9.59 -4.99 -2.74
N SER A 114 -9.61 -5.34 -1.45
CA SER A 114 -10.71 -4.97 -0.57
C SER A 114 -10.67 -3.50 -0.19
N PHE A 115 -11.81 -2.94 0.23
CA PHE A 115 -11.85 -1.59 0.83
C PHE A 115 -10.88 -1.46 2.02
N GLY A 116 -10.69 -2.53 2.80
CA GLY A 116 -9.72 -2.56 3.90
C GLY A 116 -8.29 -2.33 3.40
N ALA A 117 -7.89 -3.02 2.33
CA ALA A 117 -6.57 -2.86 1.71
C ALA A 117 -6.33 -1.43 1.19
N VAL A 118 -7.35 -0.79 0.58
CA VAL A 118 -7.25 0.60 0.13
C VAL A 118 -7.06 1.56 1.31
N ASN A 119 -7.80 1.35 2.40
CA ASN A 119 -7.64 2.15 3.62
C ASN A 119 -6.26 1.97 4.26
N ASP A 120 -5.73 0.75 4.31
CA ASP A 120 -4.40 0.48 4.84
C ASP A 120 -3.29 1.07 3.97
N ALA A 121 -3.44 1.03 2.65
CA ALA A 121 -2.53 1.68 1.71
C ALA A 121 -2.53 3.21 1.87
N PHE A 122 -3.70 3.82 2.01
CA PHE A 122 -3.82 5.25 2.29
C PHE A 122 -3.12 5.66 3.59
N LEU A 123 -3.29 4.87 4.67
CA LEU A 123 -2.62 5.11 5.95
C LEU A 123 -1.11 4.88 5.87
N SER A 124 -0.68 3.87 5.13
CA SER A 124 0.74 3.60 4.91
C SER A 124 1.41 4.75 4.16
N ALA A 125 0.75 5.29 3.12
CA ALA A 125 1.20 6.48 2.41
C ALA A 125 1.29 7.70 3.33
N ALA A 126 0.26 7.96 4.13
CA ALA A 126 0.23 9.09 5.06
C ALA A 126 1.34 9.02 6.12
N ARG A 127 1.61 7.81 6.65
CA ARG A 127 2.67 7.58 7.65
C ARG A 127 4.07 7.85 7.10
N HIS A 128 4.31 7.59 5.82
CA HIS A 128 5.62 7.74 5.19
C HIS A 128 5.75 9.03 4.36
N GLY A 129 4.80 9.97 4.49
CA GLY A 129 4.91 11.26 3.82
C GLY A 129 4.58 11.25 2.33
N ASN A 130 3.84 10.26 1.84
CA ASN A 130 3.60 10.03 0.41
C ASN A 130 2.27 10.65 -0.04
N GLY A 131 2.19 11.97 -0.05
CA GLY A 131 0.94 12.67 -0.40
C GLY A 131 0.46 12.41 -1.84
N GLU A 132 1.36 12.14 -2.80
CA GLU A 132 0.97 11.78 -4.16
C GLU A 132 0.25 10.42 -4.24
N VAL A 133 0.67 9.44 -3.42
CA VAL A 133 -0.04 8.17 -3.29
C VAL A 133 -1.38 8.38 -2.60
N MET A 134 -1.46 9.25 -1.60
CA MET A 134 -2.75 9.58 -0.95
C MET A 134 -3.73 10.19 -1.95
N LYS A 135 -3.30 11.14 -2.78
CA LYS A 135 -4.13 11.71 -3.85
C LYS A 135 -4.59 10.64 -4.84
N LEU A 136 -3.69 9.73 -5.24
CA LEU A 136 -4.01 8.64 -6.16
C LEU A 136 -5.08 7.69 -5.62
N LEU A 137 -5.03 7.41 -4.30
CA LEU A 137 -5.92 6.49 -3.60
C LEU A 137 -7.18 7.14 -3.06
N TYR A 138 -7.25 8.48 -3.00
CA TYR A 138 -8.40 9.17 -2.45
C TYR A 138 -9.62 9.03 -3.35
N ASP A 139 -10.59 8.26 -2.88
CA ASP A 139 -11.94 8.19 -3.41
C ASP A 139 -12.90 8.19 -2.21
N VAL A 140 -13.91 9.07 -2.25
CA VAL A 140 -14.95 9.19 -1.22
C VAL A 140 -15.76 7.89 -1.04
N LYS A 141 -15.77 6.99 -2.03
CA LYS A 141 -16.41 5.68 -1.92
C LYS A 141 -15.53 4.62 -1.25
N LEU A 142 -14.21 4.83 -1.20
CA LEU A 142 -13.24 3.81 -0.77
C LEU A 142 -12.56 4.15 0.57
N ILE A 143 -12.31 5.43 0.83
CA ILE A 143 -11.56 5.90 2.00
C ILE A 143 -12.51 6.40 3.08
N SER A 144 -12.68 5.65 4.17
CA SER A 144 -13.64 6.03 5.23
C SER A 144 -13.26 7.36 5.92
N PRO A 145 -14.23 8.13 6.45
CA PRO A 145 -13.93 9.33 7.23
C PRO A 145 -13.03 9.05 8.45
N SER A 146 -13.17 7.85 9.05
CA SER A 146 -12.30 7.43 10.15
C SER A 146 -10.84 7.22 9.69
N THR A 147 -10.64 6.76 8.46
CA THR A 147 -9.31 6.62 7.83
C THR A 147 -8.68 7.98 7.59
N LEU A 148 -9.44 8.96 7.09
CA LEU A 148 -8.98 10.34 6.92
C LEU A 148 -8.50 10.94 8.25
N PHE A 149 -9.28 10.78 9.32
CA PHE A 149 -8.89 11.25 10.65
C PHE A 149 -7.64 10.51 11.19
N ARG A 150 -7.56 9.20 10.99
CA ARG A 150 -6.37 8.41 11.36
C ARG A 150 -5.12 8.84 10.57
N ALA A 151 -5.25 9.18 9.29
CA ALA A 151 -4.16 9.72 8.50
C ALA A 151 -3.70 11.07 9.06
N PHE A 152 -4.63 12.00 9.27
CA PHE A 152 -4.36 13.32 9.85
C PHE A 152 -3.65 13.26 11.21
N THR A 153 -4.04 12.33 12.08
CA THR A 153 -3.48 12.20 13.44
C THR A 153 -2.14 11.46 13.51
N LYS A 154 -1.85 10.60 12.54
CA LYS A 154 -0.60 9.81 12.49
C LYS A 154 0.54 10.53 11.77
N THR A 155 0.25 11.55 10.97
CA THR A 155 1.27 12.31 10.25
C THR A 155 1.94 13.34 11.16
N SER A 156 3.27 13.40 11.11
CA SER A 156 4.04 14.50 11.70
C SER A 156 3.96 15.73 10.79
N SER A 157 3.39 16.83 11.28
CA SER A 157 3.34 18.09 10.52
C SER A 157 4.72 18.70 10.25
N TYR A 158 5.70 18.39 11.11
CA TYR A 158 7.06 18.93 10.98
C TYR A 158 7.83 18.25 9.84
N GLU A 159 7.58 16.97 9.62
CA GLU A 159 8.26 16.20 8.57
C GLU A 159 7.47 16.18 7.25
N TYR A 160 6.13 16.17 7.34
CA TYR A 160 5.26 15.92 6.19
C TYR A 160 4.09 16.90 6.11
N HIS A 161 4.38 18.22 6.16
CA HIS A 161 3.36 19.28 6.09
C HIS A 161 2.34 19.07 4.96
N PHE A 162 2.83 18.74 3.76
CA PHE A 162 1.99 18.48 2.58
C PHE A 162 0.98 17.34 2.79
N VAL A 163 1.35 16.27 3.52
CA VAL A 163 0.40 15.19 3.83
C VAL A 163 -0.69 15.67 4.79
N VAL A 164 -0.34 16.50 5.77
CA VAL A 164 -1.32 17.09 6.68
C VAL A 164 -2.27 18.02 5.91
N GLU A 165 -1.77 18.80 4.94
CA GLU A 165 -2.61 19.60 4.04
C GLU A 165 -3.61 18.76 3.26
N GLU A 166 -3.17 17.69 2.60
CA GLU A 166 -4.06 16.79 1.86
C GLU A 166 -5.10 16.16 2.79
N ALA A 167 -4.69 15.68 3.98
CA ALA A 167 -5.62 15.12 4.96
C ALA A 167 -6.66 16.16 5.43
N VAL A 168 -6.27 17.42 5.66
CA VAL A 168 -7.21 18.51 6.00
C VAL A 168 -8.18 18.79 4.84
N LYS A 169 -7.70 18.86 3.59
CA LYS A 169 -8.57 19.04 2.42
C LYS A 169 -9.65 17.95 2.35
N TYR A 170 -9.26 16.69 2.54
CA TYR A 170 -10.20 15.57 2.51
C TYR A 170 -11.15 15.56 3.71
N LEU A 171 -10.71 15.98 4.89
CA LEU A 171 -11.56 16.12 6.08
C LEU A 171 -12.58 17.26 5.93
N CYS A 172 -12.24 18.31 5.19
CA CYS A 172 -13.15 19.41 4.87
C CYS A 172 -14.11 19.09 3.70
N ALA A 173 -14.05 17.89 3.11
CA ALA A 173 -14.94 17.51 2.02
C ALA A 173 -16.40 17.46 2.50
N ASN A 174 -17.19 18.44 2.04
CA ASN A 174 -18.57 18.65 2.49
C ASN A 174 -19.47 17.45 2.16
N GLY A 175 -20.34 17.11 3.10
CA GLY A 175 -21.33 16.03 2.96
C GLY A 175 -20.79 14.62 3.17
N TYR A 176 -19.48 14.38 3.01
CA TYR A 176 -18.88 13.07 3.22
C TYR A 176 -18.40 12.85 4.66
N VAL A 177 -17.76 13.87 5.24
CA VAL A 177 -17.20 13.78 6.59
C VAL A 177 -18.18 14.39 7.59
N SER A 178 -18.55 13.62 8.61
CA SER A 178 -19.47 14.08 9.64
C SER A 178 -18.89 15.24 10.45
N HIS A 179 -19.76 16.11 10.96
CA HIS A 179 -19.37 17.19 11.85
C HIS A 179 -18.59 16.68 13.07
N GLU A 180 -18.94 15.51 13.60
CA GLU A 180 -18.22 14.90 14.72
C GLU A 180 -16.74 14.61 14.40
N ILE A 181 -16.46 14.04 13.22
CA ILE A 181 -15.08 13.73 12.82
C ILE A 181 -14.29 15.01 12.57
N ARG A 182 -14.90 16.02 11.95
CA ARG A 182 -14.26 17.34 11.77
C ARG A 182 -13.98 18.03 13.10
N ALA A 183 -14.90 17.99 14.06
CA ALA A 183 -14.68 18.53 15.39
C ALA A 183 -13.52 17.82 16.12
N LYS A 184 -13.42 16.48 16.00
CA LYS A 184 -12.27 15.72 16.53
C LYS A 184 -10.96 16.16 15.87
N ALA A 185 -10.94 16.38 14.55
CA ALA A 185 -9.79 16.89 13.82
C ALA A 185 -9.39 18.31 14.25
N PHE A 186 -10.37 19.20 14.43
CA PHE A 186 -10.15 20.55 14.94
C PHE A 186 -9.50 20.53 16.33
N ILE A 187 -10.06 19.76 17.27
CA ILE A 187 -9.51 19.63 18.63
C ILE A 187 -8.09 19.07 18.60
N PHE A 188 -7.81 18.09 17.73
CA PHE A 188 -6.46 17.56 17.58
C PHE A 188 -5.48 18.61 17.04
N GLY A 189 -5.88 19.36 16.00
CA GLY A 189 -5.08 20.48 15.47
C GLY A 189 -4.78 21.53 16.53
N ALA A 190 -5.77 21.89 17.36
CA ALA A 190 -5.59 22.81 18.48
C ALA A 190 -4.57 22.32 19.50
N LYS A 191 -4.65 21.04 19.90
CA LYS A 191 -3.67 20.41 20.82
C LYS A 191 -2.24 20.40 20.27
N ARG A 192 -2.09 20.41 18.94
CA ARG A 192 -0.79 20.44 18.24
C ARG A 192 -0.34 21.86 17.88
N GLY A 193 -1.15 22.88 18.14
CA GLY A 193 -0.85 24.27 17.73
C GLY A 193 -0.93 24.49 16.22
N TRP A 194 -1.63 23.63 15.47
CA TRP A 194 -1.78 23.74 14.01
C TRP A 194 -2.85 24.77 13.64
N THR A 195 -2.56 26.04 13.92
CA THR A 195 -3.49 27.17 13.72
C THR A 195 -4.01 27.27 12.29
N TRP A 196 -3.17 26.99 11.29
CA TRP A 196 -3.58 26.99 9.88
C TRP A 196 -4.67 25.93 9.59
N ALA A 197 -4.55 24.73 10.17
CA ALA A 197 -5.50 23.65 9.96
C ALA A 197 -6.83 23.96 10.65
N MET A 198 -6.76 24.57 11.85
CA MET A 198 -7.94 25.07 12.56
C MET A 198 -8.72 26.08 11.72
N SER A 199 -8.05 27.06 11.11
CA SER A 199 -8.70 28.04 10.22
C SER A 199 -9.41 27.35 9.05
N LYS A 200 -8.78 26.34 8.43
CA LYS A 200 -9.38 25.59 7.32
C LYS A 200 -10.65 24.84 7.71
N PHE A 201 -10.69 24.26 8.92
CA PHE A 201 -11.91 23.63 9.41
C PHE A 201 -13.03 24.66 9.61
N THR A 202 -12.74 25.82 10.18
CA THR A 202 -13.76 26.88 10.38
C THR A 202 -14.28 27.48 9.06
N GLU A 203 -13.41 27.68 8.07
CA GLU A 203 -13.79 28.16 6.73
C GLU A 203 -14.75 27.18 6.04
N SER A 204 -14.51 25.87 6.19
CA SER A 204 -15.35 24.83 5.58
C SER A 204 -16.77 24.77 6.17
N GLU A 205 -16.96 25.27 7.39
CA GLU A 205 -18.26 25.30 8.08
C GLU A 205 -19.06 26.58 7.77
N GLY A 206 -18.38 27.72 7.60
CA GLY A 206 -19.01 29.02 7.32
C GLY A 206 -19.60 29.17 5.91
N GLY A 207 -19.18 28.33 4.94
CA GLY A 207 -19.61 28.41 3.54
C GLY A 207 -21.09 28.05 3.28
N ASN A 208 -21.79 27.45 4.24
CA ASN A 208 -23.22 27.10 4.12
C ASN A 208 -24.17 28.15 4.73
N GLY A 209 -23.65 29.28 5.22
CA GLY A 209 -24.43 30.27 5.97
C GLY A 209 -24.79 31.57 5.24
N HIS A 210 -24.55 31.70 3.93
CA HIS A 210 -24.76 32.98 3.21
C HIS A 210 -25.79 32.97 2.07
N LEU A 211 -26.76 32.04 2.10
CA LEU A 211 -27.91 32.04 1.18
C LEU A 211 -29.28 32.05 1.87
N MET A 212 -29.36 32.49 3.12
CA MET A 212 -30.64 32.79 3.77
C MET A 212 -30.53 34.06 4.60
N ASN A 213 -30.64 35.21 3.94
CA ASN A 213 -31.49 36.35 4.27
C ASN A 213 -31.20 37.52 3.33
#